data_AF-A0AAE9DST2-F1
#
_entry.id   AF-A0AAE9DST2-F1
#
_cell.length_a   1.000
_cell.length_b   1.000
_cell.length_c   1.000
_cell.angle_alpha   90.00
_cell.angle_beta   90.00
_cell.angle_gamma   90.00
#
_symmetry.space_group_name_H-M   'P 1'
#
loop_
_entity.id
_entity.type
_entity.pdbx_description
1 polymer ?
#
loop_
_entity_poly.entity_id
_entity_poly.type
_entity_poly.pdbx_seq_one_letter_code
_entity_poly.pdbx_strand_id
1 'polypeptide(L)'
;MLISKNAKVFKIAARSHFTADPARSPQTELILLHPGQPWNEFHAREFLKKQSARNSRFRLPSFVHSTIANGKMMNDSLKGCISAYKDVPSLESQVEKLAERVEESLDTVVPEHGPFRVSRLFHFDEIPFEEKLKEIKSHRAQRYIFMPLYPHFSNSESENLLVESANIIEKTSSPLFQGNREIVSSRIEQNSDYSYDVRAVWRWDNHSILADYWSTKIKEALPKLDGVVFAAPRQFSCAYGPVYASCQRTMNQLGDVIPWRLGFYSSWDSFDLPAWQGVGSQVQKFKKTSEKAKIAVVPITDVIETFDTLYTIPKKVEHLSNALVLRPDHESEKLVHGISEIVKNLLLGRKDRQLEVACHWILFVCDELSN
;
A
#
# COMPACT_ATOMS: atom_id res chain seq x y z
N MET A 1 -8.25 -11.34 63.70
CA MET A 1 -6.85 -10.91 63.47
C MET A 1 -6.45 -11.36 62.07
N LEU A 2 -6.48 -10.44 61.12
CA LEU A 2 -5.29 -9.81 60.50
C LEU A 2 -4.76 -10.62 59.31
N ILE A 3 -5.25 -10.33 58.10
CA ILE A 3 -4.41 -10.30 56.90
C ILE A 3 -4.82 -9.05 56.10
N SER A 4 -3.87 -8.13 55.98
CA SER A 4 -4.03 -6.78 55.46
C SER A 4 -4.20 -6.77 53.93
N LYS A 5 -5.18 -5.99 53.47
CA LYS A 5 -5.32 -5.54 52.09
C LYS A 5 -4.14 -4.64 51.71
N ASN A 6 -3.27 -5.08 50.82
CA ASN A 6 -2.36 -4.21 50.07
C ASN A 6 -2.87 -4.07 48.64
N ALA A 7 -3.96 -3.33 48.47
CA ALA A 7 -4.31 -2.77 47.17
C ALA A 7 -3.39 -1.56 46.95
N LYS A 8 -2.31 -1.76 46.19
CA LYS A 8 -1.54 -0.65 45.61
C LYS A 8 -2.42 0.05 44.58
N VAL A 9 -3.18 1.02 45.05
CA VAL A 9 -3.87 2.00 44.23
C VAL A 9 -2.80 2.86 43.57
N PHE A 10 -2.43 2.54 42.33
CA PHE A 10 -1.72 3.49 41.48
C PHE A 10 -2.69 4.63 41.18
N LYS A 11 -2.62 5.70 41.97
CA LYS A 11 -3.15 7.00 41.58
C LYS A 11 -2.32 7.48 40.40
N ILE A 12 -2.77 7.19 39.19
CA ILE A 12 -2.32 7.93 38.00
C ILE A 12 -2.81 9.35 38.22
N ALA A 13 -1.88 10.26 38.53
CA ALA A 13 -2.17 11.67 38.56
C ALA A 13 -2.78 12.04 37.20
N ALA A 14 -3.98 12.58 37.20
CA ALA A 14 -4.56 13.27 36.05
C ALA A 14 -3.67 14.48 35.74
N ARG A 15 -2.58 14.24 35.02
CA ARG A 15 -1.83 15.30 34.36
C ARG A 15 -2.79 15.88 33.33
N SER A 16 -2.95 17.20 33.34
CA SER A 16 -3.65 17.91 32.28
C SER A 16 -3.02 17.50 30.95
N HIS A 17 -3.75 16.72 30.16
CA HIS A 17 -3.30 16.33 28.83
C HIS A 17 -3.27 17.57 27.97
N PHE A 18 -2.08 18.01 27.57
CA PHE A 18 -1.95 19.04 26.55
C PHE A 18 -2.26 18.38 25.20
N THR A 19 -3.46 18.61 24.69
CA THR A 19 -3.74 18.48 23.26
C THR A 19 -2.78 19.42 22.54
N ALA A 20 -2.08 18.92 21.52
CA ALA A 20 -1.12 19.71 20.76
C ALA A 20 -1.74 21.05 20.31
N ASP A 21 -0.98 22.14 20.45
CA ASP A 21 -1.43 23.49 20.09
C ASP A 21 -1.89 23.49 18.62
N PRO A 22 -3.20 23.70 18.35
CA PRO A 22 -3.74 23.68 16.99
C PRO A 22 -3.09 24.74 16.09
N ALA A 23 -2.47 25.77 16.67
CA ALA A 23 -1.81 26.83 15.92
C ALA A 23 -0.39 26.46 15.42
N ARG A 24 0.19 25.33 15.84
CA ARG A 24 1.59 24.96 15.53
C ARG A 24 1.83 23.53 15.07
N SER A 25 0.83 22.64 15.15
CA SER A 25 0.98 21.22 14.85
C SER A 25 -0.09 20.77 13.85
N PRO A 26 0.22 19.84 12.92
CA PRO A 26 -0.78 19.27 12.04
C PRO A 26 -1.89 18.61 12.87
N GLN A 27 -3.14 18.85 12.53
CA GLN A 27 -4.24 18.17 13.22
C GLN A 27 -4.30 16.71 12.77
N THR A 28 -4.11 16.46 11.47
CA THR A 28 -4.13 15.11 10.89
C THR A 28 -2.92 14.91 9.98
N GLU A 29 -2.19 13.82 10.20
CA GLU A 29 -1.10 13.39 9.32
C GLU A 29 -1.47 12.08 8.61
N LEU A 30 -1.53 12.12 7.28
CA LEU A 30 -1.71 10.95 6.42
C LEU A 30 -0.34 10.38 6.06
N ILE A 31 -0.17 9.08 6.30
CA ILE A 31 1.08 8.36 6.06
C ILE A 31 0.86 7.40 4.90
N LEU A 32 1.44 7.73 3.74
CA LEU A 32 1.41 6.90 2.53
C LEU A 32 2.47 5.80 2.65
N LEU A 33 2.01 4.55 2.65
CA LEU A 33 2.84 3.37 2.86
C LEU A 33 3.16 2.68 1.53
N HIS A 34 4.44 2.38 1.32
CA HIS A 34 4.90 1.58 0.19
C HIS A 34 6.21 0.86 0.56
N PRO A 35 6.58 -0.28 -0.05
CA PRO A 35 7.86 -0.92 0.21
C PRO A 35 9.05 -0.03 -0.16
N GLY A 36 8.90 0.79 -1.20
CA GLY A 36 10.00 1.52 -1.85
C GLY A 36 10.65 0.65 -2.92
N GLN A 37 11.67 1.18 -3.60
CA GLN A 37 12.38 0.45 -4.66
C GLN A 37 13.88 0.60 -4.53
N PRO A 38 14.66 -0.46 -4.80
CA PRO A 38 16.10 -0.38 -4.70
C PRO A 38 16.69 0.43 -5.87
N TRP A 39 17.54 1.40 -5.56
CA TRP A 39 18.23 2.23 -6.58
C TRP A 39 19.45 1.55 -7.23
N ASN A 40 19.97 0.47 -6.65
CA ASN A 40 21.06 -0.32 -7.24
C ASN A 40 21.06 -1.78 -6.78
N GLU A 41 21.91 -2.60 -7.38
CA GLU A 41 21.98 -4.05 -7.12
C GLU A 41 22.31 -4.39 -5.66
N PHE A 42 23.17 -3.58 -5.01
CA PHE A 42 23.51 -3.79 -3.60
C PHE A 42 22.26 -3.61 -2.71
N HIS A 43 21.51 -2.54 -2.93
CA HIS A 43 20.28 -2.26 -2.17
C HIS A 43 19.18 -3.27 -2.51
N ALA A 44 19.12 -3.74 -3.76
CA ALA A 44 18.19 -4.78 -4.16
C ALA A 44 18.47 -6.11 -3.44
N ARG A 45 19.74 -6.49 -3.26
CA ARG A 45 20.09 -7.70 -2.50
C ARG A 45 19.66 -7.60 -1.04
N GLU A 46 19.92 -6.46 -0.39
CA GLU A 46 19.48 -6.23 0.99
C GLU A 46 17.95 -6.18 1.09
N PHE A 47 17.28 -5.59 0.10
CA PHE A 47 15.82 -5.59 -0.04
C PHE A 47 15.28 -7.02 -0.02
N LEU A 48 15.75 -7.86 -0.96
CA LEU A 48 15.27 -9.22 -1.14
C LEU A 48 15.54 -10.10 0.08
N LYS A 49 16.66 -9.86 0.77
CA LYS A 49 17.01 -10.55 2.02
C LYS A 49 16.04 -10.20 3.14
N LYS A 50 15.78 -8.90 3.37
CA LYS A 50 14.84 -8.43 4.40
C LYS A 50 13.40 -8.87 4.08
N GLN A 51 12.99 -8.77 2.82
CA GLN A 51 11.68 -9.22 2.37
C GLN A 51 11.50 -10.73 2.55
N SER A 52 12.50 -11.53 2.20
CA SER A 52 12.50 -12.99 2.42
C SER A 52 12.37 -13.34 3.91
N ALA A 53 13.06 -12.59 4.78
CA ALA A 53 12.95 -12.77 6.23
C ALA A 53 11.56 -12.44 6.77
N ARG A 54 10.93 -11.38 6.26
CA ARG A 54 9.58 -10.95 6.67
C ARG A 54 8.48 -11.88 6.17
N ASN A 55 8.55 -12.29 4.91
CA ASN A 55 7.51 -13.14 4.28
C ASN A 55 7.60 -14.61 4.69
N SER A 56 8.68 -15.02 5.36
CA SER A 56 8.84 -16.40 5.80
C SER A 56 7.98 -16.68 7.03
N ARG A 57 7.05 -17.63 6.91
CA ARG A 57 6.28 -18.16 8.06
C ARG A 57 7.17 -18.83 9.12
N PHE A 58 8.38 -19.22 8.74
CA PHE A 58 9.35 -19.86 9.62
C PHE A 58 10.54 -18.93 9.87
N ARG A 59 11.08 -18.94 11.10
CA ARG A 59 12.35 -18.28 11.40
C ARG A 59 13.49 -19.08 10.77
N LEU A 60 13.93 -18.66 9.59
CA LEU A 60 15.05 -19.28 8.89
C LEU A 60 16.36 -18.59 9.27
N PRO A 61 17.50 -19.32 9.26
CA PRO A 61 18.80 -18.70 9.45
C PRO A 61 19.12 -17.64 8.38
N SER A 62 19.90 -16.63 8.75
CA SER A 62 20.23 -15.49 7.87
C SER A 62 20.89 -15.90 6.54
N PHE A 63 21.66 -16.99 6.51
CA PHE A 63 22.28 -17.51 5.29
C PHE A 63 21.25 -17.98 4.27
N VAL A 64 20.10 -18.50 4.70
CA VAL A 64 19.03 -18.97 3.81
C VAL A 64 18.42 -17.78 3.07
N HIS A 65 18.14 -16.69 3.78
CA HIS A 65 17.62 -15.46 3.17
C HIS A 65 18.64 -14.84 2.19
N SER A 66 19.93 -14.90 2.51
CA SER A 66 21.00 -14.48 1.58
C SER A 66 21.04 -15.35 0.33
N THR A 67 20.89 -16.68 0.45
CA THR A 67 20.82 -17.58 -0.70
C THR A 67 19.60 -17.32 -1.58
N ILE A 68 18.42 -17.10 -0.97
CA ILE A 68 17.20 -16.74 -1.71
C ILE A 68 17.39 -15.41 -2.45
N ALA A 69 17.91 -14.39 -1.76
CA ALA A 69 18.19 -13.09 -2.36
C ALA A 69 19.14 -13.23 -3.55
N ASN A 70 20.27 -13.92 -3.38
CA ASN A 70 21.23 -14.15 -4.47
C ASN A 70 20.61 -14.92 -5.64
N GLY A 71 19.78 -15.92 -5.38
CA GLY A 71 19.06 -16.66 -6.44
C GLY A 71 18.11 -15.76 -7.23
N LYS A 72 17.40 -14.84 -6.58
CA LYS A 72 16.56 -13.84 -7.24
C LYS A 72 17.37 -12.79 -8.00
N MET A 73 18.53 -12.36 -7.45
CA MET A 73 19.46 -11.43 -8.11
C MET A 73 20.06 -11.99 -9.41
N MET A 74 20.14 -13.31 -9.56
CA MET A 74 20.60 -13.96 -10.80
C MET A 74 19.61 -13.80 -11.96
N ASN A 75 18.38 -13.30 -11.70
CA ASN A 75 17.43 -12.98 -12.75
C ASN A 75 17.79 -11.64 -13.41
N ASP A 76 18.03 -11.67 -14.73
CA ASP A 76 18.33 -10.47 -15.53
C ASP A 76 17.22 -9.41 -15.46
N SER A 77 15.99 -9.81 -15.08
CA SER A 77 14.86 -8.90 -14.90
C SER A 77 15.17 -7.77 -13.92
N LEU A 78 15.87 -8.04 -12.82
CA LEU A 78 16.17 -7.03 -11.81
C LEU A 78 17.17 -5.99 -12.34
N LYS A 79 18.22 -6.44 -13.05
CA LYS A 79 19.18 -5.54 -13.68
C LYS A 79 18.50 -4.65 -14.71
N GLY A 80 17.59 -5.24 -15.49
CA GLY A 80 16.74 -4.50 -16.43
C GLY A 80 15.86 -3.46 -15.74
N CYS A 81 15.22 -3.81 -14.63
CA CYS A 81 14.41 -2.89 -13.83
C CYS A 81 15.24 -1.71 -13.31
N ILE A 82 16.37 -1.98 -12.66
CA ILE A 82 17.26 -0.95 -12.11
C ILE A 82 17.80 -0.05 -13.24
N SER A 83 18.13 -0.63 -14.39
CA SER A 83 18.62 0.15 -15.54
C SER A 83 17.53 1.06 -16.10
N ALA A 84 16.32 0.54 -16.34
CA ALA A 84 15.21 1.32 -16.89
C ALA A 84 14.72 2.41 -15.93
N TYR A 85 14.85 2.18 -14.62
CA TYR A 85 14.43 3.13 -13.60
C TYR A 85 15.29 4.39 -13.54
N LYS A 86 16.54 4.35 -14.02
CA LYS A 86 17.40 5.54 -14.08
C LYS A 86 16.88 6.62 -15.03
N ASP A 87 16.05 6.25 -15.99
CA ASP A 87 15.56 7.13 -17.05
C ASP A 87 14.18 7.72 -16.75
N VAL A 88 13.60 7.43 -15.57
CA VAL A 88 12.27 7.90 -15.15
C VAL A 88 12.33 8.60 -13.79
N PRO A 89 11.34 9.45 -13.44
CA PRO A 89 11.25 10.03 -12.11
C PRO A 89 11.22 8.95 -11.03
N SER A 90 11.96 9.16 -9.94
CA SER A 90 11.96 8.21 -8.83
C SER A 90 10.57 8.11 -8.21
N LEU A 91 10.22 6.92 -7.72
CA LEU A 91 9.02 6.64 -6.97
C LEU A 91 8.89 7.58 -5.77
N GLU A 92 9.98 7.87 -5.08
CA GLU A 92 10.04 8.81 -3.96
C GLU A 92 9.52 10.18 -4.40
N SER A 93 10.01 10.70 -5.52
CA SER A 93 9.57 11.99 -6.07
C SER A 93 8.11 11.95 -6.54
N GLN A 94 7.67 10.85 -7.14
CA GLN A 94 6.27 10.67 -7.55
C GLN A 94 5.32 10.68 -6.34
N VAL A 95 5.69 9.98 -5.26
CA VAL A 95 4.88 9.93 -4.03
C VAL A 95 4.94 11.23 -3.24
N GLU A 96 6.06 11.95 -3.22
CA GLU A 96 6.17 13.28 -2.62
C GLU A 96 5.25 14.29 -3.30
N LYS A 97 5.26 14.34 -4.64
CA LYS A 97 4.31 15.18 -5.39
C LYS A 97 2.86 14.78 -5.14
N LEU A 98 2.56 13.49 -5.10
CA LEU A 98 1.22 13.02 -4.77
C LEU A 98 0.82 13.47 -3.36
N ALA A 99 1.74 13.38 -2.39
CA ALA A 99 1.51 13.79 -1.01
C ALA A 99 1.18 15.28 -0.89
N GLU A 100 1.99 16.16 -1.50
CA GLU A 100 1.75 17.61 -1.52
C GLU A 100 0.36 17.94 -2.07
N ARG A 101 -0.03 17.30 -3.17
CA ARG A 101 -1.31 17.56 -3.83
C ARG A 101 -2.51 17.01 -3.05
N VAL A 102 -2.34 15.86 -2.40
CA VAL A 102 -3.35 15.32 -1.48
C VAL A 102 -3.50 16.22 -0.25
N GLU A 103 -2.41 16.77 0.28
CA GLU A 103 -2.42 17.71 1.40
C GLU A 103 -3.28 18.95 1.06
N GLU A 104 -2.96 19.63 -0.05
CA GLU A 104 -3.72 20.79 -0.55
C GLU A 104 -5.20 20.46 -0.76
N SER A 105 -5.47 19.27 -1.32
CA SER A 105 -6.83 18.80 -1.55
C SER A 105 -7.58 18.56 -0.23
N LEU A 106 -6.95 17.96 0.77
CA LEU A 106 -7.55 17.67 2.07
C LEU A 106 -7.85 18.94 2.87
N ASP A 107 -6.91 19.89 2.90
CA ASP A 107 -7.11 21.21 3.52
C ASP A 107 -8.30 21.96 2.89
N THR A 108 -8.56 21.72 1.60
CA THR A 108 -9.70 22.32 0.89
C THR A 108 -11.02 21.60 1.17
N VAL A 109 -11.04 20.27 1.16
CA VAL A 109 -12.30 19.49 1.19
C VAL A 109 -12.79 19.12 2.59
N VAL A 110 -11.92 19.11 3.60
CA VAL A 110 -12.24 18.84 5.02
C VAL A 110 -11.41 19.72 5.97
N PRO A 111 -11.50 21.06 5.86
CA PRO A 111 -10.68 21.99 6.64
C PRO A 111 -10.82 21.83 8.16
N GLU A 112 -11.95 21.28 8.65
CA GLU A 112 -12.20 21.01 10.07
C GLU A 112 -11.28 19.94 10.70
N HIS A 113 -10.51 19.24 9.88
CA HIS A 113 -9.53 18.25 10.28
C HIS A 113 -8.08 18.67 9.97
N GLY A 114 -7.90 19.89 9.47
CA GLY A 114 -6.61 20.49 9.15
C GLY A 114 -6.02 21.34 10.29
N PRO A 115 -4.76 21.80 10.17
CA PRO A 115 -3.91 21.66 8.99
C PRO A 115 -3.49 20.20 8.77
N PHE A 116 -3.56 19.76 7.52
CA PHE A 116 -3.11 18.42 7.14
C PHE A 116 -1.60 18.38 6.96
N ARG A 117 -1.04 17.19 7.11
CA ARG A 117 0.27 16.84 6.58
C ARG A 117 0.21 15.51 5.88
N VAL A 118 0.87 15.34 4.74
CA VAL A 118 0.97 14.05 4.07
C VAL A 118 2.43 13.64 3.97
N SER A 119 2.77 12.54 4.63
CA SER A 119 4.12 12.00 4.71
C SER A 119 4.19 10.66 4.00
N ARG A 120 5.31 10.36 3.34
CA ARG A 120 5.61 9.02 2.84
C ARG A 120 6.40 8.23 3.88
N LEU A 121 6.14 6.93 3.95
CA LEU A 121 6.88 6.02 4.80
C LEU A 121 7.19 4.73 4.03
N PHE A 122 8.45 4.61 3.62
CA PHE A 122 8.93 3.50 2.80
C PHE A 122 9.77 2.52 3.63
N HIS A 123 9.57 1.22 3.40
CA HIS A 123 10.39 0.20 4.07
C HIS A 123 11.87 0.26 3.68
N PHE A 124 12.11 0.61 2.42
CA PHE A 124 13.42 0.66 1.81
C PHE A 124 13.61 2.06 1.26
N ASP A 125 14.18 2.90 2.12
CA ASP A 125 14.49 4.30 1.89
C ASP A 125 15.87 4.60 2.48
N GLU A 126 16.39 5.80 2.23
CA GLU A 126 17.68 6.25 2.77
C GLU A 126 17.65 6.28 4.29
N ILE A 127 16.52 6.75 4.84
CA ILE A 127 16.24 6.76 6.28
C ILE A 127 15.53 5.45 6.66
N PRO A 128 16.03 4.70 7.66
CA PRO A 128 15.37 3.49 8.14
C PRO A 128 13.90 3.73 8.53
N PHE A 129 13.02 2.77 8.21
CA PHE A 129 11.57 2.86 8.46
C PHE A 129 11.20 3.33 9.88
N GLU A 130 11.84 2.79 10.91
CA GLU A 130 11.60 3.18 12.30
C GLU A 130 12.06 4.62 12.61
N GLU A 131 13.19 5.05 12.05
CA GLU A 131 13.70 6.41 12.22
C GLU A 131 12.81 7.41 11.49
N LYS A 132 12.35 7.07 10.28
CA LYS A 132 11.43 7.92 9.52
C LYS A 132 10.07 8.04 10.22
N LEU A 133 9.55 6.96 10.81
CA LEU A 133 8.33 7.04 11.60
C LEU A 133 8.52 7.88 12.88
N LYS A 134 9.68 7.84 13.53
CA LYS A 134 10.00 8.74 14.66
C LYS A 134 10.06 10.20 14.23
N GLU A 135 10.66 10.49 13.06
CA GLU A 135 10.66 11.83 12.46
C GLU A 135 9.22 12.31 12.22
N ILE A 136 8.38 11.49 11.58
CA ILE A 136 6.95 11.77 11.37
C ILE A 136 6.25 12.06 12.71
N LYS A 137 6.44 11.22 13.73
CA LYS A 137 5.83 11.41 15.04
C LYS A 137 6.32 12.67 15.76
N SER A 138 7.49 13.19 15.42
CA SER A 138 8.01 14.44 15.98
C SER A 138 7.17 15.67 15.60
N HIS A 139 6.35 15.56 14.54
CA HIS A 139 5.37 16.58 14.15
C HIS A 139 4.21 16.71 15.16
N ARG A 140 4.03 15.73 16.04
CA ARG A 140 3.02 15.70 17.10
C ARG A 140 1.58 15.88 16.58
N ALA A 141 1.23 15.24 15.47
CA ALA A 141 -0.11 15.30 14.90
C ALA A 141 -1.19 14.76 15.86
N GLN A 142 -2.40 15.33 15.90
CA GLN A 142 -3.44 14.77 16.79
C GLN A 142 -3.95 13.41 16.30
N ARG A 143 -3.83 13.14 15.00
CA ARG A 143 -4.25 11.90 14.36
C ARG A 143 -3.28 11.46 13.28
N TYR A 144 -2.95 10.17 13.26
CA TYR A 144 -2.20 9.52 12.19
C TYR A 144 -3.10 8.55 11.43
N ILE A 145 -3.09 8.63 10.10
CA ILE A 145 -3.81 7.72 9.22
C ILE A 145 -2.79 6.98 8.35
N PHE A 146 -2.69 5.67 8.48
CA PHE A 146 -1.78 4.85 7.69
C PHE A 146 -2.51 4.29 6.46
N MET A 147 -2.00 4.53 5.26
CA MET A 147 -2.64 4.12 4.00
C MET A 147 -1.63 3.52 3.02
N PRO A 148 -1.66 2.20 2.77
CA PRO A 148 -0.96 1.58 1.66
C PRO A 148 -1.39 2.16 0.32
N LEU A 149 -0.40 2.42 -0.54
CA LEU A 149 -0.64 2.86 -1.92
C LEU A 149 -1.15 1.73 -2.83
N TYR A 150 -1.19 0.49 -2.33
CA TYR A 150 -1.84 -0.63 -3.00
C TYR A 150 -3.34 -0.62 -2.74
N PRO A 151 -4.19 -0.65 -3.79
CA PRO A 151 -5.63 -0.77 -3.59
C PRO A 151 -6.02 -2.11 -2.96
N HIS A 152 -5.36 -3.19 -3.37
CA HIS A 152 -5.68 -4.55 -2.95
C HIS A 152 -4.84 -4.97 -1.74
N PHE A 153 -5.49 -5.58 -0.74
CA PHE A 153 -4.80 -6.15 0.41
C PHE A 153 -3.98 -7.38 0.01
N SER A 154 -2.72 -7.41 0.44
CA SER A 154 -1.83 -8.57 0.35
C SER A 154 -1.05 -8.74 1.65
N ASN A 155 -0.84 -9.99 2.06
CA ASN A 155 -0.06 -10.30 3.25
C ASN A 155 1.42 -9.95 3.09
N SER A 156 1.92 -9.98 1.87
CA SER A 156 3.33 -9.72 1.53
C SER A 156 3.68 -8.22 1.49
N GLU A 157 2.71 -7.33 1.28
CA GLU A 157 2.97 -5.89 1.13
C GLU A 157 2.18 -5.08 2.15
N SER A 158 0.86 -4.98 1.97
CA SER A 158 0.00 -4.09 2.77
C SER A 158 -0.02 -4.48 4.26
N GLU A 159 -0.14 -5.77 4.56
CA GLU A 159 -0.11 -6.26 5.94
C GLU A 159 1.23 -5.96 6.62
N ASN A 160 2.34 -6.29 5.96
CA ASN A 160 3.69 -6.06 6.49
C ASN A 160 3.95 -4.58 6.83
N LEU A 161 3.54 -3.67 5.95
CA LEU A 161 3.66 -2.22 6.18
C LEU A 161 2.88 -1.79 7.43
N LEU A 162 1.63 -2.21 7.54
CA LEU A 162 0.75 -1.84 8.66
C LEU A 162 1.21 -2.46 9.98
N VAL A 163 1.62 -3.73 9.97
CA VAL A 163 2.11 -4.45 11.15
C VAL A 163 3.43 -3.85 11.64
N GLU A 164 4.35 -3.48 10.75
CA GLU A 164 5.61 -2.84 11.16
C GLU A 164 5.36 -1.46 11.80
N SER A 165 4.48 -0.65 11.20
CA SER A 165 4.05 0.62 11.80
C SER A 165 3.40 0.41 13.17
N ALA A 166 2.50 -0.56 13.31
CA ALA A 166 1.82 -0.87 14.57
C ALA A 166 2.83 -1.30 15.65
N ASN A 167 3.76 -2.20 15.32
CA ASN A 167 4.80 -2.65 16.24
C ASN A 167 5.67 -1.49 16.76
N ILE A 168 6.02 -0.52 15.91
CA ILE A 168 6.79 0.65 16.34
C ILE A 168 5.96 1.56 17.24
N ILE A 169 4.68 1.77 16.90
CA ILE A 169 3.76 2.54 17.75
C ILE A 169 3.61 1.88 19.12
N GLU A 170 3.40 0.58 19.20
CA GLU A 170 3.27 -0.16 20.46
C GLU A 170 4.55 -0.10 21.31
N LYS A 171 5.72 -0.16 20.68
CA LYS A 171 7.00 -0.01 21.39
C LYS A 171 7.20 1.39 21.98
N THR A 172 6.63 2.42 21.35
CA THR A 172 6.88 3.83 21.69
C THR A 172 5.72 4.52 22.42
N SER A 173 4.56 3.85 22.56
CA SER A 173 3.35 4.41 23.16
C SER A 173 2.64 3.40 24.07
N SER A 174 1.58 3.84 24.73
CA SER A 174 0.68 3.00 25.54
C SER A 174 -0.77 3.31 25.19
N PRO A 175 -1.69 2.34 25.30
CA PRO A 175 -3.11 2.61 25.06
C PRO A 175 -3.68 3.64 26.04
N LEU A 176 -4.58 4.48 25.53
CA LEU A 176 -5.33 5.43 26.34
C LEU A 176 -6.53 4.73 26.99
N PHE A 177 -6.69 4.90 28.31
CA PHE A 177 -7.84 4.36 29.05
C PHE A 177 -8.77 5.48 29.50
N GLN A 178 -10.07 5.28 29.31
CA GLN A 178 -11.12 6.10 29.90
C GLN A 178 -11.87 5.25 30.94
N GLY A 179 -11.54 5.46 32.21
CA GLY A 179 -11.96 4.55 33.29
C GLY A 179 -11.33 3.16 33.12
N ASN A 180 -12.16 2.11 33.03
CA ASN A 180 -11.70 0.73 32.82
C ASN A 180 -11.78 0.28 31.35
N ARG A 181 -12.06 1.19 30.40
CA ARG A 181 -12.18 0.85 28.98
C ARG A 181 -10.99 1.43 28.21
N GLU A 182 -10.34 0.56 27.46
CA GLU A 182 -9.33 0.96 26.46
C GLU A 182 -10.02 1.67 25.29
N ILE A 183 -9.50 2.83 24.91
CA ILE A 183 -9.87 3.50 23.66
C ILE A 183 -8.95 2.96 22.58
N VAL A 184 -9.45 1.99 21.81
CA VAL A 184 -8.70 1.16 20.85
C VAL A 184 -7.79 1.96 19.90
N SER A 185 -8.25 3.11 19.43
CA SER A 185 -7.52 3.95 18.47
C SER A 185 -6.58 4.97 19.10
N SER A 186 -6.65 5.22 20.41
CA SER A 186 -5.96 6.34 21.04
C SER A 186 -4.75 5.87 21.84
N ARG A 187 -3.64 6.60 21.69
CA ARG A 187 -2.34 6.27 22.27
C ARG A 187 -1.80 7.45 23.07
N ILE A 188 -0.96 7.16 24.05
CA ILE A 188 -0.16 8.11 24.80
C ILE A 188 1.31 7.79 24.55
N GLU A 189 2.08 8.78 24.11
CA GLU A 189 3.51 8.62 23.87
C GLU A 189 4.25 8.34 25.19
N GLN A 190 5.17 7.37 25.18
CA GLN A 190 5.95 7.05 26.37
C GLN A 190 6.79 8.26 26.82
N ASN A 191 6.84 8.49 28.12
CA ASN A 191 7.56 9.60 28.74
C ASN A 191 7.12 11.00 28.27
N SER A 192 5.89 11.12 27.75
CA SER A 192 5.32 12.38 27.26
C SER A 192 3.86 12.52 27.72
N ASP A 193 3.35 13.75 27.69
CA ASP A 193 1.94 14.08 27.90
C ASP A 193 1.12 14.05 26.60
N TYR A 194 1.80 13.79 25.48
CA TYR A 194 1.25 13.74 24.15
C TYR A 194 0.39 12.50 23.92
N SER A 195 -0.86 12.72 23.51
CA SER A 195 -1.78 11.68 23.08
C SER A 195 -2.26 11.92 21.65
N TYR A 196 -2.50 10.84 20.92
CA TYR A 196 -2.90 10.89 19.52
C TYR A 196 -3.78 9.71 19.13
N ASP A 197 -4.54 9.87 18.05
CA ASP A 197 -5.33 8.80 17.44
C ASP A 197 -4.55 8.12 16.30
N VAL A 198 -4.74 6.81 16.15
CA VAL A 198 -4.20 6.01 15.05
C VAL A 198 -5.35 5.36 14.31
N ARG A 199 -5.36 5.51 12.98
CA ARG A 199 -6.27 4.83 12.06
C ARG A 199 -5.49 4.25 10.89
N ALA A 200 -6.07 3.25 10.23
CA ALA A 200 -5.48 2.63 9.06
C ALA A 200 -6.55 2.39 7.97
N VAL A 201 -6.14 2.60 6.72
CA VAL A 201 -6.85 2.14 5.52
C VAL A 201 -6.16 0.85 5.09
N TRP A 202 -6.83 -0.30 5.21
CA TRP A 202 -6.21 -1.61 4.95
C TRP A 202 -6.22 -2.00 3.47
N ARG A 203 -7.24 -1.51 2.76
CA ARG A 203 -7.48 -1.69 1.33
C ARG A 203 -8.45 -0.63 0.86
N TRP A 204 -8.43 -0.35 -0.43
CA TRP A 204 -9.35 0.60 -1.07
C TRP A 204 -9.74 0.16 -2.48
N ASP A 205 -9.57 -1.13 -2.82
CA ASP A 205 -9.89 -1.74 -4.10
C ASP A 205 -11.37 -1.61 -4.51
N ASN A 206 -12.26 -1.50 -3.52
CA ASN A 206 -13.70 -1.30 -3.73
C ASN A 206 -14.10 0.16 -3.93
N HIS A 207 -13.20 1.12 -3.71
CA HIS A 207 -13.49 2.53 -3.94
C HIS A 207 -13.71 2.77 -5.45
N SER A 208 -14.72 3.57 -5.79
CA SER A 208 -15.10 3.85 -7.18
C SER A 208 -13.95 4.44 -8.00
N ILE A 209 -13.02 5.15 -7.34
CA ILE A 209 -11.88 5.78 -8.00
C ILE A 209 -10.96 4.79 -8.72
N LEU A 210 -10.75 3.58 -8.20
CA LEU A 210 -9.87 2.62 -8.86
C LEU A 210 -10.45 2.21 -10.22
N ALA A 211 -11.74 1.94 -10.25
CA ALA A 211 -12.45 1.60 -11.48
C ALA A 211 -12.48 2.80 -12.44
N ASP A 212 -12.75 4.01 -11.93
CA ASP A 212 -12.83 5.25 -12.73
C ASP A 212 -11.48 5.63 -13.34
N TYR A 213 -10.40 5.48 -12.58
CA TYR A 213 -9.04 5.70 -13.03
C TYR A 213 -8.71 4.79 -14.23
N TRP A 214 -8.83 3.47 -14.06
CA TRP A 214 -8.48 2.54 -15.12
C TRP A 214 -9.45 2.57 -16.30
N SER A 215 -10.75 2.77 -16.06
CA SER A 215 -11.73 2.87 -17.13
C SER A 215 -11.45 4.10 -18.00
N THR A 216 -11.05 5.23 -17.42
CA THR A 216 -10.65 6.43 -18.19
C THR A 216 -9.49 6.12 -19.13
N LYS A 217 -8.42 5.48 -18.62
CA LYS A 217 -7.25 5.14 -19.45
C LYS A 217 -7.56 4.14 -20.55
N ILE A 218 -8.38 3.13 -20.25
CA ILE A 218 -8.81 2.15 -21.25
C ILE A 218 -9.68 2.84 -22.31
N LYS A 219 -10.58 3.76 -21.90
CA LYS A 219 -11.46 4.51 -22.80
C LYS A 219 -10.69 5.36 -23.81
N GLU A 220 -9.59 5.98 -23.40
CA GLU A 220 -8.70 6.74 -24.29
C GLU A 220 -8.05 5.86 -25.37
N ALA A 221 -7.69 4.63 -25.02
CA ALA A 221 -7.11 3.67 -25.95
C ALA A 221 -8.16 2.88 -26.76
N LEU A 222 -9.42 2.86 -26.31
CA LEU A 222 -10.50 1.99 -26.76
C LEU A 222 -10.66 1.85 -28.28
N PRO A 223 -10.57 2.92 -29.10
CA PRO A 223 -10.74 2.80 -30.55
C PRO A 223 -9.75 1.85 -31.24
N LYS A 224 -8.65 1.49 -30.58
CA LYS A 224 -7.58 0.62 -31.10
C LYS A 224 -7.55 -0.76 -30.43
N LEU A 225 -8.48 -1.04 -29.51
CA LEU A 225 -8.44 -2.24 -28.67
C LEU A 225 -9.43 -3.32 -29.13
N ASP A 226 -8.94 -4.55 -29.21
CA ASP A 226 -9.77 -5.77 -29.37
C ASP A 226 -10.12 -6.41 -28.02
N GLY A 227 -9.44 -6.02 -26.95
CA GLY A 227 -9.66 -6.57 -25.62
C GLY A 227 -8.69 -6.05 -24.57
N VAL A 228 -8.96 -6.44 -23.32
CA VAL A 228 -8.18 -6.06 -22.15
C VAL A 228 -7.67 -7.30 -21.42
N VAL A 229 -6.40 -7.29 -21.03
CA VAL A 229 -5.83 -8.22 -20.05
C VAL A 229 -5.44 -7.43 -18.82
N PHE A 230 -6.19 -7.59 -17.74
CA PHE A 230 -5.74 -7.09 -16.45
C PHE A 230 -4.59 -7.97 -15.96
N ALA A 231 -3.50 -7.34 -15.54
CA ALA A 231 -2.29 -7.95 -15.03
C ALA A 231 -2.24 -7.76 -13.51
N ALA A 232 -2.03 -8.84 -12.77
CA ALA A 232 -1.84 -8.80 -11.33
C ALA A 232 -0.64 -9.68 -10.90
N PRO A 233 0.07 -9.36 -9.81
CA PRO A 233 1.12 -10.20 -9.28
C PRO A 233 0.62 -11.61 -8.94
N ARG A 234 1.48 -12.62 -9.13
CA ARG A 234 1.18 -14.03 -8.88
C ARG A 234 0.70 -14.33 -7.47
N GLN A 235 1.05 -13.51 -6.48
CA GLN A 235 0.56 -13.66 -5.10
C GLN A 235 -0.98 -13.66 -5.02
N PHE A 236 -1.65 -12.99 -5.96
CA PHE A 236 -3.11 -12.98 -6.04
C PHE A 236 -3.70 -14.20 -6.76
N SER A 237 -2.90 -15.07 -7.38
CA SER A 237 -3.41 -16.18 -8.21
C SER A 237 -4.30 -17.17 -7.46
N CYS A 238 -4.07 -17.37 -6.15
CA CYS A 238 -4.89 -18.26 -5.32
C CYS A 238 -6.06 -17.54 -4.62
N ALA A 239 -5.99 -16.21 -4.52
CA ALA A 239 -6.98 -15.36 -3.82
C ALA A 239 -7.38 -14.18 -4.72
N TYR A 240 -7.72 -14.48 -5.98
CA TYR A 240 -7.89 -13.45 -7.01
C TYR A 240 -9.24 -12.71 -6.94
N GLY A 241 -10.13 -13.09 -6.03
CA GLY A 241 -11.49 -12.54 -5.91
C GLY A 241 -11.56 -11.01 -5.87
N PRO A 242 -10.83 -10.32 -4.95
CA PRO A 242 -10.81 -8.86 -4.89
C PRO A 242 -10.27 -8.19 -6.16
N VAL A 243 -9.20 -8.77 -6.74
CA VAL A 243 -8.60 -8.29 -7.98
C VAL A 243 -9.58 -8.43 -9.15
N TYR A 244 -10.23 -9.59 -9.26
CA TYR A 244 -11.25 -9.85 -10.27
C TYR A 244 -12.45 -8.94 -10.12
N ALA A 245 -12.92 -8.68 -8.89
CA ALA A 245 -13.99 -7.74 -8.63
C ALA A 245 -13.63 -6.31 -9.09
N SER A 246 -12.36 -5.91 -8.93
CA SER A 246 -11.87 -4.63 -9.45
C SER A 246 -11.88 -4.60 -10.97
N CYS A 247 -11.40 -5.67 -11.63
CA CYS A 247 -11.47 -5.81 -13.09
C CYS A 247 -12.92 -5.68 -13.59
N GLN A 248 -13.85 -6.40 -12.94
CA GLN A 248 -15.27 -6.37 -13.29
C GLN A 248 -15.87 -4.96 -13.09
N ARG A 249 -15.58 -4.27 -11.99
CA ARG A 249 -16.05 -2.89 -11.78
C ARG A 249 -15.53 -1.94 -12.86
N THR A 250 -14.25 -2.04 -13.22
CA THR A 250 -13.65 -1.24 -14.29
C THR A 250 -14.35 -1.47 -15.62
N MET A 251 -14.63 -2.72 -15.98
CA MET A 251 -15.27 -3.07 -17.25
C MET A 251 -16.77 -2.72 -17.28
N ASN A 252 -17.47 -2.88 -16.16
CA ASN A 252 -18.86 -2.43 -16.00
C ASN A 252 -18.97 -0.91 -16.24
N GLN A 253 -18.03 -0.10 -15.75
CA GLN A 253 -18.00 1.35 -16.02
C GLN A 253 -17.77 1.68 -17.50
N LEU A 254 -17.07 0.82 -18.23
CA LEU A 254 -16.90 0.92 -19.68
C LEU A 254 -18.11 0.40 -20.46
N GLY A 255 -19.13 -0.15 -19.78
CA GLY A 255 -20.30 -0.78 -20.41
C GLY A 255 -20.00 -2.13 -21.07
N ASP A 256 -18.94 -2.82 -20.63
CA ASP A 256 -18.54 -4.15 -21.14
C ASP A 256 -18.39 -4.23 -22.67
N VAL A 257 -17.93 -3.14 -23.27
CA VAL A 257 -17.85 -2.96 -24.73
C VAL A 257 -16.83 -3.88 -25.44
N ILE A 258 -15.81 -4.35 -24.73
CA ILE A 258 -14.77 -5.23 -25.25
C ILE A 258 -14.49 -6.39 -24.28
N PRO A 259 -14.11 -7.58 -24.78
CA PRO A 259 -13.81 -8.71 -23.93
C PRO A 259 -12.58 -8.45 -23.06
N TRP A 260 -12.58 -9.04 -21.86
CA TRP A 260 -11.46 -8.91 -20.94
C TRP A 260 -11.07 -10.24 -20.28
N ARG A 261 -9.83 -10.33 -19.80
CA ARG A 261 -9.27 -11.47 -19.06
C ARG A 261 -8.40 -10.97 -17.90
N LEU A 262 -8.23 -11.81 -16.88
CA LEU A 262 -7.24 -11.62 -15.82
C LEU A 262 -6.04 -12.54 -16.09
N GLY A 263 -4.83 -11.99 -15.98
CA GLY A 263 -3.57 -12.71 -16.10
C GLY A 263 -2.63 -12.36 -14.97
N PHE A 264 -1.70 -13.28 -14.68
CA PHE A 264 -0.76 -13.15 -13.58
C PHE A 264 0.69 -13.07 -14.06
N TYR A 265 1.52 -12.33 -13.33
CA TYR A 265 2.95 -12.22 -13.60
C TYR A 265 3.77 -12.42 -12.32
N SER A 266 5.01 -12.85 -12.49
CA SER A 266 5.99 -12.84 -11.40
C SER A 266 6.54 -11.42 -11.29
N SER A 267 6.38 -10.77 -10.13
CA SER A 267 6.93 -9.43 -9.86
C SER A 267 8.45 -9.44 -9.93
N TRP A 268 9.07 -8.27 -10.08
CA TRP A 268 10.52 -8.07 -10.12
C TRP A 268 11.25 -8.69 -8.91
N ASP A 269 10.58 -8.75 -7.77
CA ASP A 269 11.11 -9.26 -6.51
C ASP A 269 10.90 -10.76 -6.31
N SER A 270 10.33 -11.44 -7.31
CA SER A 270 9.87 -12.83 -7.23
C SER A 270 10.66 -13.72 -8.18
N PHE A 271 10.66 -15.04 -7.90
CA PHE A 271 11.24 -15.99 -8.86
C PHE A 271 10.41 -15.99 -10.14
N ASP A 272 11.09 -16.01 -11.28
CA ASP A 272 10.42 -16.07 -12.57
C ASP A 272 9.90 -17.48 -12.86
N LEU A 273 8.73 -17.79 -12.31
CA LEU A 273 8.08 -19.08 -12.46
C LEU A 273 6.93 -19.00 -13.46
N PRO A 274 6.72 -20.04 -14.29
CA PRO A 274 5.57 -20.12 -15.19
C PRO A 274 4.26 -19.93 -14.41
N ALA A 275 3.38 -19.07 -14.91
CA ALA A 275 2.04 -18.86 -14.36
C ALA A 275 1.01 -19.58 -15.25
N TRP A 276 0.13 -20.38 -14.65
CA TRP A 276 -0.92 -21.13 -15.35
C TRP A 276 -1.87 -20.23 -16.17
N GLN A 277 -1.96 -18.95 -15.77
CA GLN A 277 -2.69 -17.89 -16.44
C GLN A 277 -1.78 -16.67 -16.67
N GLY A 278 -0.58 -16.90 -17.22
CA GLY A 278 0.40 -15.83 -17.46
C GLY A 278 -0.15 -14.71 -18.35
N VAL A 279 0.20 -13.45 -18.06
CA VAL A 279 -0.26 -12.27 -18.82
C VAL A 279 -0.11 -12.47 -20.34
N GLY A 280 1.09 -12.85 -20.82
CA GLY A 280 1.33 -13.09 -22.24
C GLY A 280 0.44 -14.20 -22.84
N SER A 281 0.21 -15.28 -22.08
CA SER A 281 -0.69 -16.37 -22.52
C SER A 281 -2.14 -15.91 -22.62
N GLN A 282 -2.58 -14.95 -21.79
CA GLN A 282 -3.92 -14.38 -21.86
C GLN A 282 -4.07 -13.45 -23.06
N VAL A 283 -3.03 -12.66 -23.37
CA VAL A 283 -3.00 -11.82 -24.57
C VAL A 283 -3.14 -12.66 -25.84
N GLN A 284 -2.43 -13.79 -25.93
CA GLN A 284 -2.49 -14.69 -27.09
C GLN A 284 -3.85 -15.37 -27.30
N LYS A 285 -4.70 -15.45 -26.27
CA LYS A 285 -6.04 -16.06 -26.38
C LYS A 285 -7.05 -15.17 -27.11
N PHE A 286 -6.75 -13.88 -27.31
CA PHE A 286 -7.61 -13.01 -28.09
C PHE A 286 -7.44 -13.28 -29.59
N LYS A 287 -8.56 -13.38 -30.30
CA LYS A 287 -8.56 -13.40 -31.76
C LYS A 287 -8.28 -11.98 -32.25
N LYS A 288 -7.32 -11.82 -33.16
CA LYS A 288 -7.08 -10.52 -33.81
C LYS A 288 -8.20 -10.22 -34.80
N THR A 289 -8.86 -9.09 -34.62
CA THR A 289 -9.85 -8.59 -35.59
C THR A 289 -9.15 -7.90 -36.76
N SER A 290 -7.99 -7.27 -36.50
CA SER A 290 -7.14 -6.65 -37.54
C SER A 290 -5.67 -6.65 -37.13
N GLU A 291 -4.76 -6.39 -38.09
CA GLU A 291 -3.32 -6.24 -37.81
C GLU A 291 -3.00 -5.04 -36.92
N LYS A 292 -3.85 -4.01 -36.95
CA LYS A 292 -3.68 -2.78 -36.15
C LYS A 292 -4.24 -2.89 -34.75
N ALA A 293 -5.12 -3.86 -34.50
CA ALA A 293 -5.78 -4.00 -33.23
C ALA A 293 -4.84 -4.49 -32.14
N LYS A 294 -4.99 -3.90 -30.95
CA LYS A 294 -4.14 -4.14 -29.79
C LYS A 294 -4.96 -4.76 -28.64
N ILE A 295 -4.26 -5.44 -27.75
CA ILE A 295 -4.78 -5.92 -26.47
C ILE A 295 -4.13 -5.06 -25.40
N ALA A 296 -4.94 -4.31 -24.66
CA ALA A 296 -4.45 -3.51 -23.56
C ALA A 296 -4.04 -4.42 -22.39
N VAL A 297 -2.86 -4.21 -21.83
CA VAL A 297 -2.38 -4.88 -20.62
C VAL A 297 -2.40 -3.85 -19.50
N VAL A 298 -3.22 -4.09 -18.46
CA VAL A 298 -3.54 -3.10 -17.44
C VAL A 298 -3.11 -3.59 -16.06
N PRO A 299 -2.12 -2.97 -15.39
CA PRO A 299 -1.68 -3.38 -14.06
C PRO A 299 -2.69 -2.96 -12.99
N ILE A 300 -3.77 -3.72 -12.85
CA ILE A 300 -4.95 -3.34 -12.04
C ILE A 300 -4.62 -3.10 -10.55
N THR A 301 -3.52 -3.66 -10.07
CA THR A 301 -3.04 -3.58 -8.67
C THR A 301 -2.14 -2.39 -8.40
N ASP A 302 -1.66 -1.68 -9.42
CA ASP A 302 -0.61 -0.66 -9.28
C ASP A 302 -1.07 0.68 -9.85
N VAL A 303 -1.43 1.62 -8.99
CA VAL A 303 -1.87 2.97 -9.41
C VAL A 303 -0.72 3.99 -9.50
N ILE A 304 0.49 3.58 -9.11
CA ILE A 304 1.72 4.37 -9.21
C ILE A 304 2.72 3.54 -9.99
N GLU A 305 3.58 4.22 -10.73
CA GLU A 305 4.60 3.53 -11.51
C GLU A 305 5.66 2.86 -10.62
N THR A 306 5.91 1.57 -10.88
CA THR A 306 6.91 0.76 -10.19
C THR A 306 7.76 -0.01 -11.22
N PHE A 307 8.71 -0.83 -10.76
CA PHE A 307 9.49 -1.73 -11.62
C PHE A 307 8.58 -2.68 -12.41
N ASP A 308 7.45 -3.07 -11.83
CA ASP A 308 6.54 -3.99 -12.50
C ASP A 308 5.84 -3.36 -13.70
N THR A 309 5.35 -2.14 -13.53
CA THR A 309 4.67 -1.40 -14.60
C THR A 309 5.65 -0.84 -15.62
N LEU A 310 6.87 -0.48 -15.19
CA LEU A 310 7.93 0.08 -16.02
C LEU A 310 8.65 -0.98 -16.87
N TYR A 311 8.95 -2.15 -16.29
CA TYR A 311 9.84 -3.13 -16.89
C TYR A 311 9.26 -4.55 -16.89
N THR A 312 8.85 -5.09 -15.75
CA THR A 312 8.48 -6.51 -15.64
C THR A 312 7.32 -6.88 -16.57
N ILE A 313 6.20 -6.15 -16.51
CA ILE A 313 5.02 -6.42 -17.33
C ILE A 313 5.33 -6.19 -18.83
N PRO A 314 5.92 -5.04 -19.25
CA PRO A 314 6.37 -4.86 -20.63
C PRO A 314 7.24 -6.00 -21.15
N LYS A 315 8.23 -6.45 -20.36
CA LYS A 315 9.13 -7.55 -20.74
C LYS A 315 8.37 -8.86 -21.00
N LYS A 316 7.31 -9.14 -20.24
CA LYS A 316 6.49 -10.35 -20.41
C LYS A 316 5.66 -10.36 -21.70
N VAL A 317 5.44 -9.20 -22.32
CA VAL A 317 4.60 -9.08 -23.52
C VAL A 317 5.32 -8.44 -24.71
N GLU A 318 6.60 -8.08 -24.60
CA GLU A 318 7.38 -7.40 -25.65
C GLU A 318 7.42 -8.18 -26.98
N HIS A 319 7.42 -9.52 -26.91
CA HIS A 319 7.42 -10.41 -28.06
C HIS A 319 6.05 -10.48 -28.77
N LEU A 320 5.02 -9.87 -28.19
CA LEU A 320 3.66 -9.84 -28.72
C LEU A 320 3.40 -8.47 -29.38
N SER A 321 3.46 -8.44 -30.71
CA SER A 321 3.26 -7.20 -31.48
C SER A 321 1.88 -6.54 -31.30
N ASN A 322 0.90 -7.28 -30.78
CA ASN A 322 -0.44 -6.80 -30.48
C ASN A 322 -0.65 -6.40 -29.02
N ALA A 323 0.35 -6.44 -28.14
CA ALA A 323 0.20 -5.97 -26.76
C ALA A 323 0.42 -4.45 -26.67
N LEU A 324 -0.39 -3.78 -25.84
CA LEU A 324 -0.20 -2.38 -25.45
C LEU A 324 -0.27 -2.31 -23.92
N VAL A 325 0.84 -2.08 -23.24
CA VAL A 325 0.84 -1.90 -21.78
C VAL A 325 0.37 -0.49 -21.44
N LEU A 326 -0.71 -0.39 -20.67
CA LEU A 326 -1.15 0.88 -20.08
C LEU A 326 -0.37 1.08 -18.77
N ARG A 327 0.30 2.23 -18.65
CA ARG A 327 1.09 2.57 -17.46
C ARG A 327 0.30 3.47 -16.52
N PRO A 328 0.58 3.46 -15.21
CA PRO A 328 0.08 4.48 -14.31
C PRO A 328 0.54 5.88 -14.73
N ASP A 329 -0.24 6.92 -14.40
CA ASP A 329 0.20 8.30 -14.59
C ASP A 329 1.21 8.67 -13.50
N HIS A 330 2.22 9.45 -13.87
CA HIS A 330 3.15 10.03 -12.90
C HIS A 330 2.45 11.00 -11.95
N GLU A 331 1.46 11.73 -12.45
CA GLU A 331 0.65 12.69 -11.71
C GLU A 331 -0.81 12.50 -12.13
N SER A 332 -1.69 12.17 -11.19
CA SER A 332 -3.10 11.90 -11.49
C SER A 332 -4.04 12.68 -10.57
N GLU A 333 -4.79 13.61 -11.15
CA GLU A 333 -5.90 14.31 -10.46
C GLU A 333 -6.90 13.32 -9.86
N LYS A 334 -7.20 12.24 -10.60
CA LYS A 334 -8.15 11.22 -10.15
C LYS A 334 -7.63 10.55 -8.87
N LEU A 335 -6.35 10.19 -8.81
CA LEU A 335 -5.79 9.59 -7.60
C LEU A 335 -5.75 10.57 -6.44
N VAL A 336 -5.39 11.84 -6.67
CA VAL A 336 -5.46 12.89 -5.63
C VAL A 336 -6.88 12.99 -5.06
N HIS A 337 -7.89 13.16 -5.92
CA HIS A 337 -9.28 13.23 -5.50
C HIS A 337 -9.76 11.96 -4.79
N GLY A 338 -9.39 10.78 -5.29
CA GLY A 338 -9.76 9.51 -4.70
C GLY A 338 -9.19 9.30 -3.31
N ILE A 339 -7.91 9.57 -3.12
CA ILE A 339 -7.25 9.46 -1.81
C ILE A 339 -7.88 10.47 -0.84
N SER A 340 -8.08 11.72 -1.26
CA SER A 340 -8.76 12.73 -0.46
C SER A 340 -10.19 12.32 -0.08
N GLU A 341 -10.93 11.69 -0.99
CA GLU A 341 -12.27 11.18 -0.72
C GLU A 341 -12.27 10.03 0.29
N ILE A 342 -11.35 9.06 0.14
CA ILE A 342 -11.19 7.93 1.07
C ILE A 342 -10.90 8.46 2.48
N VAL A 343 -9.95 9.39 2.61
CA VAL A 343 -9.54 9.98 3.89
C VAL A 343 -10.67 10.82 4.49
N LYS A 344 -11.35 11.64 3.69
CA LYS A 344 -12.56 12.37 4.12
C LYS A 344 -13.63 11.43 4.65
N ASN A 345 -13.95 10.37 3.93
CA ASN A 345 -14.99 9.41 4.35
C ASN A 345 -14.61 8.73 5.67
N LEU A 346 -13.32 8.37 5.84
CA LEU A 346 -12.79 7.82 7.09
C LEU A 346 -12.91 8.82 8.26
N LEU A 347 -12.60 10.09 8.02
CA LEU A 347 -12.65 11.15 9.05
C LEU A 347 -14.08 11.46 9.49
N LEU A 348 -15.01 11.53 8.54
CA LEU A 348 -16.44 11.79 8.80
C LEU A 348 -17.17 10.60 9.45
N GLY A 349 -16.46 9.52 9.79
CA GLY A 349 -17.05 8.35 10.45
C GLY A 349 -18.05 7.61 9.56
N ARG A 350 -17.96 7.80 8.23
CA ARG A 350 -18.73 6.96 7.30
C ARG A 350 -18.15 5.57 7.39
N LYS A 351 -18.91 4.72 8.08
CA LYS A 351 -18.59 3.31 8.28
C LYS A 351 -18.65 2.59 6.95
N ASP A 352 -17.57 2.63 6.19
CA ASP A 352 -17.28 1.47 5.37
C ASP A 352 -17.04 0.34 6.36
N ARG A 353 -17.93 -0.66 6.39
CA ARG A 353 -17.72 -1.93 7.09
C ARG A 353 -16.39 -2.62 6.69
N GLN A 354 -15.68 -2.06 5.71
CA GLN A 354 -14.41 -2.48 5.18
C GLN A 354 -13.21 -1.64 5.68
N LEU A 355 -13.45 -0.43 6.23
CA LEU A 355 -12.49 0.42 6.94
C LEU A 355 -12.53 0.17 8.46
N GLU A 356 -13.69 -0.21 9.00
CA GLU A 356 -13.88 -0.70 10.37
C GLU A 356 -13.89 -2.24 10.41
N VAL A 357 -12.74 -2.87 10.19
CA VAL A 357 -12.36 -3.85 11.21
C VAL A 357 -11.51 -3.03 12.18
N ALA A 358 -12.18 -2.45 13.16
CA ALA A 358 -11.49 -1.92 14.32
C ALA A 358 -10.50 -3.00 14.76
N CYS A 359 -9.22 -2.66 14.82
CA CYS A 359 -8.23 -3.52 15.43
C CYS A 359 -8.64 -3.81 16.89
N HIS A 360 -9.45 -4.84 17.11
CA HIS A 360 -9.18 -5.82 18.17
C HIS A 360 -7.84 -6.57 17.91
N TRP A 361 -7.13 -6.22 16.84
CA TRP A 361 -6.10 -6.99 16.15
C TRP A 361 -4.65 -6.70 16.58
N ILE A 362 -4.44 -5.97 17.67
CA ILE A 362 -3.11 -5.94 18.32
C ILE A 362 -2.90 -7.15 19.25
N LEU A 363 -3.97 -7.90 19.58
CA LEU A 363 -3.86 -9.15 20.34
C LEU A 363 -4.13 -10.43 19.52
N PHE A 364 -4.75 -10.35 18.34
CA PHE A 364 -5.19 -11.55 17.60
C PHE A 364 -4.34 -11.94 16.37
N VAL A 365 -3.33 -11.17 15.98
CA VAL A 365 -2.36 -11.60 14.95
C VAL A 365 -1.48 -12.78 15.43
N CYS A 366 -1.63 -13.24 16.68
CA CYS A 366 -1.03 -14.48 17.19
C CYS A 366 -2.02 -15.62 17.51
N ASP A 367 -3.31 -15.37 17.77
CA ASP A 367 -4.22 -16.43 18.27
C ASP A 367 -5.02 -17.16 17.18
N GLU A 368 -5.26 -16.58 15.99
CA GLU A 368 -5.87 -17.31 14.86
C GLU A 368 -4.86 -18.07 13.99
N LEU A 369 -3.59 -18.14 14.42
CA LEU A 369 -2.58 -19.08 13.91
C LEU A 369 -2.22 -20.17 14.93
N SER A 370 -3.01 -20.31 16.00
CA SER A 370 -2.92 -21.44 16.94
C SER A 370 -4.29 -21.96 17.37
N ASN A 371 -5.14 -22.30 16.39
CA ASN A 371 -6.06 -23.45 16.44
C ASN A 371 -6.43 -23.93 15.04
#